data_AF-A0A956PKG5-F1
#
_entry.id   AF-A0A956PKG5-F1
#
_cell.length_a   1.000
_cell.length_b   1.000
_cell.length_c   1.000
_cell.angle_alpha   90.00
_cell.angle_beta   90.00
_cell.angle_gamma   90.00
#
_symmetry.space_group_name_H-M   'P 1'
#
loop_
_entity.id
_entity.type
_entity.pdbx_description
1 polymer ?
#
loop_
_entity_poly.entity_id
_entity_poly.type
_entity_poly.pdbx_seq_one_letter_code
_entity_poly.pdbx_strand_id
1 'polypeptide(L)'
;MKVCAEYEEQIAAFTAHRALLDKGADPEDIEIRSPYPLSEHPIPPHRSKPMIVRNVVRVFWLLGLIGGFSFITFTQWEWGLTAKTGGQPLVAIPINSIIMYECGMITAIIVTTIMFFVETRRYRQLVPPIEEDMIVANGYVALIVGGESAKKAKDWLEGTNARQIVSYVLPLAFVSLFLSGCGTFINTTRWDNL
;
A
#
# COMPACT_ATOMS: atom_id res chain seq x y z
N MET A 1 -9.18 15.77 -11.87
CA MET A 1 -8.75 15.28 -13.20
C MET A 1 -7.53 14.43 -12.97
N LYS A 2 -7.43 13.27 -13.63
CA LYS A 2 -6.22 12.44 -13.57
C LYS A 2 -5.71 12.26 -14.99
N VAL A 3 -4.40 12.25 -15.18
CA VAL A 3 -3.76 11.92 -16.45
C VAL A 3 -2.95 10.65 -16.24
N CYS A 4 -3.15 9.66 -17.09
CA CYS A 4 -2.41 8.41 -17.09
C CYS A 4 -1.55 8.34 -18.35
N ALA A 5 -0.26 8.07 -18.19
CA ALA A 5 0.65 7.78 -19.29
C ALA A 5 1.13 6.32 -19.22
N GLU A 6 1.10 5.65 -20.36
CA GLU A 6 1.49 4.26 -20.52
C GLU A 6 2.92 4.15 -21.04
N TYR A 7 3.74 3.33 -20.37
CA TYR A 7 5.11 3.03 -20.76
C TYR A 7 5.32 1.52 -20.87
N GLU A 8 6.03 1.11 -21.93
CA GLU A 8 6.47 -0.28 -22.12
C GLU A 8 7.72 -0.57 -21.28
N GLU A 9 8.67 0.36 -21.26
CA GLU A 9 9.91 0.23 -20.50
C GLU A 9 9.86 0.97 -19.16
N GLN A 10 10.39 0.32 -18.11
CA GLN A 10 10.50 0.90 -16.78
C GLN A 10 11.40 2.16 -16.77
N ILE A 11 12.46 2.17 -17.57
CA ILE A 11 13.43 3.28 -17.64
C ILE A 11 12.76 4.55 -18.20
N ALA A 12 11.91 4.39 -19.21
CA ALA A 12 11.15 5.50 -19.78
C ALA A 12 10.19 6.11 -18.75
N ALA A 13 9.47 5.26 -18.00
CA ALA A 13 8.59 5.70 -16.93
C ALA A 13 9.35 6.47 -15.82
N PHE A 14 10.54 6.01 -15.42
CA PHE A 14 11.35 6.73 -14.42
C PHE A 14 11.88 8.06 -14.94
N THR A 15 12.28 8.12 -16.21
CA THR A 15 12.74 9.36 -16.83
C THR A 15 11.61 10.38 -16.90
N ALA A 16 10.41 9.95 -17.27
CA ALA A 16 9.22 10.78 -17.26
C ALA A 16 8.86 11.27 -15.85
N HIS A 17 8.91 10.38 -14.85
CA HIS A 17 8.69 10.74 -13.46
C HIS A 17 9.66 11.82 -12.96
N ARG A 18 10.96 11.67 -13.25
CA ARG A 18 11.97 12.69 -12.90
C ARG A 18 11.70 14.01 -13.62
N ALA A 19 11.37 13.95 -14.91
CA ALA A 19 11.02 15.15 -15.68
C ALA A 19 9.78 15.88 -15.13
N LEU A 20 8.81 15.17 -14.55
CA LEU A 20 7.66 15.78 -13.87
C LEU A 20 8.07 16.47 -12.57
N LEU A 21 8.92 15.82 -11.77
CA LEU A 21 9.45 16.41 -10.54
C LEU A 21 10.29 17.67 -10.82
N ASP A 22 11.16 17.62 -11.83
CA ASP A 22 12.00 18.76 -12.24
C ASP A 22 11.15 19.95 -12.73
N LYS A 23 9.96 19.68 -13.27
CA LYS A 23 8.98 20.70 -13.69
C LYS A 23 8.11 21.24 -12.54
N GLY A 24 8.31 20.74 -11.32
CA GLY A 24 7.64 21.23 -10.11
C GLY A 24 6.29 20.58 -9.82
N ALA A 25 6.03 19.37 -10.34
CA ALA A 25 4.87 18.59 -9.91
C ALA A 25 5.03 18.14 -8.46
N ASP A 26 3.93 18.19 -7.68
CA ASP A 26 3.94 17.70 -6.31
C ASP A 26 4.18 16.19 -6.30
N PRO A 27 5.18 15.68 -5.57
CA PRO A 27 5.41 14.25 -5.49
C PRO A 27 4.22 13.45 -4.93
N GLU A 28 3.34 14.05 -4.12
CA GLU A 28 2.15 13.37 -3.60
C GLU A 28 1.04 13.19 -4.68
N ASP A 29 1.08 13.98 -5.75
CA ASP A 29 0.15 13.88 -6.88
C ASP A 29 0.57 12.82 -7.91
N ILE A 30 1.78 12.27 -7.81
CA ILE A 30 2.34 11.34 -8.81
C ILE A 30 2.35 9.91 -8.28
N GLU A 31 1.65 9.03 -8.99
CA GLU A 31 1.53 7.61 -8.65
C GLU A 31 2.06 6.75 -9.82
N ILE A 32 3.10 5.95 -9.58
CA ILE A 32 3.55 4.93 -10.54
C ILE A 32 2.94 3.59 -10.14
N ARG A 33 2.23 2.95 -11.06
CA ARG A 33 1.75 1.58 -10.90
C ARG A 33 2.45 0.67 -11.89
N SER A 34 2.94 -0.46 -11.41
CA SER A 34 3.63 -1.46 -12.23
C SER A 34 3.18 -2.87 -11.87
N PRO A 35 3.14 -3.79 -12.86
CA PRO A 35 2.83 -5.20 -12.62
C PRO A 35 4.01 -5.96 -12.01
N TYR A 36 5.22 -5.43 -12.22
CA TYR A 36 6.46 -6.01 -11.72
C TYR A 36 7.04 -5.15 -10.60
N PRO A 37 7.78 -5.76 -9.65
CA PRO A 37 8.54 -4.98 -8.67
C PRO A 37 9.51 -4.04 -9.41
N LEU A 38 9.43 -2.75 -9.11
CA LEU A 38 10.33 -1.75 -9.67
C LEU A 38 11.71 -1.93 -9.03
N SER A 39 12.75 -1.91 -9.84
CA SER A 39 14.14 -2.12 -9.43
C SER A 39 14.64 -0.97 -8.53
N GLU A 40 14.46 -1.15 -7.22
CA GLU A 40 15.15 -0.62 -6.02
C GLU A 40 15.74 0.81 -5.97
N HIS A 41 15.60 1.66 -6.97
CA HIS A 41 15.85 3.08 -6.76
C HIS A 41 14.68 3.65 -5.97
N PRO A 42 14.93 4.27 -4.80
CA PRO A 42 13.87 4.96 -4.09
C PRO A 42 13.39 6.04 -5.04
N ILE A 43 12.22 5.83 -5.63
CA ILE A 43 11.48 6.87 -6.34
C ILE A 43 11.03 7.81 -5.23
N PRO A 44 11.69 8.97 -5.04
CA PRO A 44 11.37 9.85 -3.94
C PRO A 44 10.13 10.67 -4.34
N PRO A 45 9.06 10.67 -3.54
CA PRO A 45 8.56 9.61 -2.68
C PRO A 45 7.15 9.18 -3.14
N HIS A 46 6.97 7.92 -3.54
CA HIS A 46 5.63 7.32 -3.72
C HIS A 46 4.84 7.19 -2.39
N ARG A 47 5.40 7.69 -1.28
CA ARG A 47 4.79 7.78 0.05
C ARG A 47 5.61 8.74 0.91
N SER A 48 5.03 9.84 1.38
CA SER A 48 5.71 10.77 2.28
C SER A 48 6.05 10.15 3.65
N LYS A 49 5.48 8.98 3.99
CA LYS A 49 5.69 8.28 5.28
C LYS A 49 5.80 6.77 5.12
N PRO A 50 6.82 6.10 5.71
CA PRO A 50 6.92 4.64 5.70
C PRO A 50 5.75 3.98 6.45
N MET A 51 5.40 2.74 6.08
CA MET A 51 4.39 1.96 6.80
C MET A 51 4.79 1.77 8.26
N ILE A 52 3.88 2.11 9.18
CA ILE A 52 4.14 2.05 10.62
C ILE A 52 3.92 0.62 11.17
N VAL A 53 3.38 -0.28 10.35
CA VAL A 53 3.05 -1.69 10.69
C VAL A 53 4.18 -2.37 11.45
N ARG A 54 5.41 -2.30 10.93
CA ARG A 54 6.57 -2.96 11.53
C ARG A 54 6.82 -2.50 12.98
N ASN A 55 6.73 -1.21 13.23
CA ASN A 55 7.01 -0.65 14.55
C ASN A 55 5.87 -0.95 15.52
N VAL A 56 4.62 -0.85 15.08
CA VAL A 56 3.46 -1.17 15.92
C VAL A 56 3.47 -2.65 16.30
N VAL A 57 3.67 -3.55 15.35
CA VAL A 57 3.67 -5.00 15.61
C VAL A 57 4.77 -5.36 16.61
N ARG A 58 5.96 -4.75 16.53
CA ARG A 58 7.04 -4.95 17.52
C ARG A 58 6.62 -4.55 18.93
N VAL A 59 5.96 -3.40 19.09
CA VAL A 59 5.50 -2.92 20.40
C VAL A 59 4.44 -3.86 20.97
N PHE A 60 3.45 -4.24 20.15
CA PHE A 60 2.38 -5.14 20.61
C PHE A 60 2.87 -6.57 20.86
N TRP A 61 3.87 -7.05 20.11
CA TRP A 61 4.53 -8.32 20.39
C TRP A 61 5.19 -8.32 21.77
N LEU A 62 5.92 -7.25 22.12
CA LEU A 62 6.50 -7.08 23.47
C LEU A 62 5.42 -7.03 24.56
N LEU A 63 4.32 -6.31 24.31
CA LEU A 63 3.18 -6.28 25.23
C LEU A 63 2.54 -7.67 25.38
N GLY A 64 2.46 -8.46 24.31
CA GLY A 64 1.98 -9.84 24.33
C GLY A 64 2.90 -10.77 25.13
N LEU A 65 4.23 -10.60 25.03
CA LEU A 65 5.19 -11.34 25.87
C LEU A 65 5.04 -11.00 27.35
N ILE A 66 5.03 -9.70 27.68
CA ILE A 66 4.92 -9.23 29.08
C ILE A 66 3.56 -9.63 29.66
N GLY A 67 2.49 -9.47 28.89
CA GLY A 67 1.14 -9.87 29.27
C GLY A 67 1.01 -11.37 29.46
N GLY A 68 1.58 -12.18 28.55
CA GLY A 68 1.61 -13.64 28.66
C GLY A 68 2.37 -14.10 29.91
N PHE A 69 3.56 -13.55 30.16
CA PHE A 69 4.34 -13.85 31.36
C PHE A 69 3.58 -13.48 32.64
N SER A 70 2.96 -12.30 32.67
CA SER A 70 2.19 -11.81 33.81
C SER A 70 0.96 -12.70 34.07
N PHE A 71 0.25 -13.10 33.01
CA PHE A 71 -0.92 -13.97 33.09
C PHE A 71 -0.57 -15.38 33.60
N ILE A 72 0.50 -15.98 33.08
CA ILE A 72 0.95 -17.30 33.53
C ILE A 72 1.41 -17.24 34.99
N THR A 73 2.21 -16.23 35.35
CA THR A 73 2.70 -16.08 36.72
C THR A 73 1.55 -15.84 37.70
N PHE A 74 0.55 -15.04 37.31
CA PHE A 74 -0.63 -14.79 38.12
C PHE A 74 -1.45 -16.07 38.34
N THR A 75 -1.69 -16.86 37.29
CA THR A 75 -2.44 -18.12 37.43
C THR A 75 -1.67 -19.16 38.27
N GLN A 76 -0.35 -19.25 38.10
CA GLN A 76 0.52 -20.09 38.93
C GLN A 76 0.53 -19.64 40.39
N TRP A 77 0.51 -18.34 40.66
CA TRP A 77 0.42 -17.79 42.01
C TRP A 77 -0.93 -18.12 42.68
N GLU A 78 -2.03 -17.85 41.98
CA GLU A 78 -3.39 -18.03 42.49
C GLU A 78 -3.72 -19.51 42.75
N TRP A 79 -3.33 -20.39 41.84
CA TRP A 79 -3.63 -21.84 41.93
C TRP A 79 -2.49 -22.66 42.55
N GLY A 80 -1.42 -22.00 42.98
CA GLY A 80 -0.20 -22.63 43.49
C GLY A 80 -0.40 -23.49 44.74
N LEU A 81 -1.39 -23.16 45.58
CA LEU A 81 -1.71 -23.89 46.81
C LEU A 81 -2.44 -25.22 46.55
N THR A 82 -3.09 -25.35 45.39
CA THR A 82 -3.94 -26.51 45.03
C THR A 82 -3.25 -27.45 44.05
N ALA A 83 -2.30 -26.94 43.26
CA ALA A 83 -1.55 -27.74 42.29
C ALA A 83 -0.42 -28.51 42.98
N LYS A 84 -0.45 -29.85 42.91
CA LYS A 84 0.73 -30.68 43.24
C LYS A 84 1.79 -30.48 42.15
N THR A 85 2.58 -29.43 42.27
CA THR A 85 3.80 -29.23 41.49
C THR A 85 4.74 -30.35 41.89
N GLY A 86 4.95 -31.35 41.02
CA GLY A 86 5.73 -32.57 41.31
C GLY A 86 7.23 -32.33 41.51
N GLY A 87 7.60 -31.47 42.46
CA GLY A 87 8.96 -30.99 42.73
C GLY A 87 9.42 -29.82 41.87
N GLN A 88 8.59 -29.35 40.93
CA GLN A 88 8.94 -28.21 40.07
C GLN A 88 8.73 -26.87 40.78
N PRO A 89 9.54 -25.85 40.47
CA PRO A 89 9.32 -24.51 41.00
C PRO A 89 7.97 -23.96 40.55
N LEU A 90 7.35 -23.13 41.39
CA LEU A 90 6.04 -22.53 41.12
C LEU A 90 6.00 -21.81 39.77
N VAL A 91 7.08 -21.12 39.44
CA VAL A 91 7.28 -20.43 38.16
C VAL A 91 8.43 -21.11 37.42
N ALA A 92 8.10 -22.12 36.61
CA ALA A 92 9.07 -22.84 35.79
C ALA A 92 9.40 -22.08 34.51
N ILE A 93 10.48 -21.30 34.53
CA ILE A 93 10.88 -20.41 33.41
C ILE A 93 10.95 -21.12 32.04
N PRO A 94 11.55 -22.31 31.89
CA PRO A 94 11.64 -22.95 30.57
C PRO A 94 10.26 -23.28 29.98
N ILE A 95 9.34 -23.78 30.79
CA ILE A 95 7.99 -24.15 30.36
C ILE A 95 7.17 -22.88 30.07
N ASN A 96 7.27 -21.89 30.96
CA ASN A 96 6.59 -20.61 30.80
C ASN A 96 7.09 -19.85 29.56
N SER A 97 8.35 -20.03 29.14
CA SER A 97 8.92 -19.35 27.97
C SER A 97 8.26 -19.77 26.65
N ILE A 98 7.84 -21.04 26.54
CA ILE A 98 7.14 -21.57 25.35
C ILE A 98 5.77 -20.90 25.23
N ILE A 99 5.02 -20.88 26.33
CA ILE A 99 3.67 -20.26 26.34
C ILE A 99 3.78 -18.75 26.13
N MET A 100 4.76 -18.10 26.76
CA MET A 100 5.05 -16.68 26.58
C MET A 100 5.31 -16.36 25.09
N TYR A 101 6.14 -17.17 24.41
CA TYR A 101 6.41 -17.02 22.98
C TYR A 101 5.14 -17.09 22.13
N GLU A 102 4.27 -18.07 22.38
CA GLU A 102 3.00 -18.22 21.65
C GLU A 102 2.05 -17.04 21.90
N CYS A 103 1.94 -16.55 23.14
CA CYS A 103 1.16 -15.34 23.45
C CYS A 103 1.67 -14.11 22.68
N GLY A 104 2.99 -13.96 22.59
CA GLY A 104 3.62 -12.92 21.77
C GLY A 104 3.28 -13.07 20.29
N MET A 105 3.43 -14.27 19.74
CA MET A 105 3.18 -14.54 18.31
C MET A 105 1.73 -14.34 17.91
N ILE A 106 0.77 -14.84 18.68
CA ILE A 106 -0.66 -14.63 18.42
C ILE A 106 -0.99 -13.13 18.43
N THR A 107 -0.48 -12.38 19.42
CA THR A 107 -0.67 -10.93 19.48
C THR A 107 -0.08 -10.24 18.26
N ALA A 108 1.13 -10.63 17.83
CA ALA A 108 1.77 -10.06 16.66
C ALA A 108 0.99 -10.33 15.37
N ILE A 109 0.48 -11.56 15.17
CA ILE A 109 -0.30 -11.93 13.99
C ILE A 109 -1.59 -11.11 13.93
N ILE A 110 -2.35 -11.06 15.04
CA ILE A 110 -3.61 -10.30 15.12
C ILE A 110 -3.37 -8.82 14.80
N VAL A 111 -2.36 -8.22 15.42
CA VAL A 111 -2.03 -6.80 15.20
C VAL A 111 -1.54 -6.55 13.79
N THR A 112 -0.79 -7.48 13.19
CA THR A 112 -0.36 -7.38 11.79
C THR A 112 -1.57 -7.38 10.86
N THR A 113 -2.52 -8.30 11.06
CA THR A 113 -3.74 -8.36 10.27
C THR A 113 -4.57 -7.09 10.41
N ILE A 114 -4.78 -6.58 11.63
CA ILE A 114 -5.52 -5.34 11.86
C ILE A 114 -4.82 -4.16 11.19
N MET A 115 -3.50 -4.03 11.39
CA MET A 115 -2.73 -2.95 10.80
C MET A 115 -2.67 -3.02 9.27
N PHE A 116 -2.68 -4.21 8.69
CA PHE A 116 -2.82 -4.38 7.25
C PHE A 116 -4.16 -3.81 6.78
N PHE A 117 -5.28 -4.10 7.45
CA PHE A 117 -6.58 -3.52 7.09
C PHE A 117 -6.65 -2.00 7.33
N VAL A 118 -6.06 -1.49 8.40
CA VAL A 118 -6.03 -0.05 8.71
C VAL A 118 -5.20 0.71 7.69
N GLU A 119 -4.00 0.22 7.36
CA GLU A 119 -3.15 0.83 6.35
C GLU A 119 -3.79 0.71 4.97
N THR A 120 -4.23 -0.48 4.56
CA THR A 120 -4.92 -0.61 3.27
C THR A 120 -6.15 0.29 3.19
N ARG A 121 -6.96 0.44 4.24
CA ARG A 121 -8.09 1.38 4.24
C ARG A 121 -7.66 2.86 4.22
N ARG A 122 -6.54 3.20 4.87
CA ARG A 122 -6.00 4.57 4.88
C ARG A 122 -5.46 4.99 3.52
N TYR A 123 -4.78 4.08 2.82
CA TYR A 123 -4.13 4.35 1.54
C TYR A 123 -4.99 3.99 0.34
N ARG A 124 -5.98 3.10 0.52
CA ARG A 124 -7.06 2.90 -0.43
C ARG A 124 -8.11 3.97 -0.16
N GLN A 125 -7.89 5.16 -0.74
CA GLN A 125 -9.05 5.87 -1.27
C GLN A 125 -9.82 4.82 -2.09
N LEU A 126 -11.10 4.61 -1.79
CA LEU A 126 -11.94 3.62 -2.46
C LEU A 126 -12.12 4.04 -3.93
N VAL A 127 -11.05 3.91 -4.71
CA VAL A 127 -11.06 4.08 -6.13
C VAL A 127 -11.59 2.73 -6.64
N PRO A 128 -12.78 2.68 -7.28
CA PRO A 128 -13.20 1.47 -7.99
C PRO A 128 -12.08 1.10 -8.98
N PRO A 129 -12.00 -0.15 -9.49
CA PRO A 129 -11.08 -0.43 -10.60
C PRO A 129 -11.42 0.53 -11.75
N ILE A 130 -10.66 1.63 -11.84
CA ILE A 130 -10.76 2.60 -12.92
C ILE A 130 -10.01 1.96 -14.09
N GLU A 131 -10.40 2.31 -15.32
CA GLU A 131 -9.72 1.88 -16.55
C GLU A 131 -8.18 2.04 -16.49
N GLU A 132 -7.66 2.94 -15.65
CA GLU A 132 -6.24 3.16 -15.35
C GLU A 132 -5.51 1.89 -14.83
N ASP A 133 -6.21 0.94 -14.19
CA ASP A 133 -5.62 -0.33 -13.71
C ASP A 133 -5.56 -1.42 -14.80
N MET A 134 -6.29 -1.29 -15.91
CA MET A 134 -6.21 -2.26 -17.01
C MET A 134 -4.84 -2.25 -17.69
N ILE A 135 -4.18 -1.10 -17.72
CA ILE A 135 -2.83 -0.92 -18.28
C ILE A 135 -1.82 -1.80 -17.53
N VAL A 136 -1.91 -1.77 -16.21
CA VAL A 136 -1.06 -2.57 -15.31
C VAL A 136 -1.36 -4.05 -15.48
N ALA A 137 -2.65 -4.42 -15.57
CA ALA A 137 -3.07 -5.80 -15.82
C ALA A 137 -2.54 -6.35 -17.15
N ASN A 138 -2.37 -5.49 -18.17
CA ASN A 138 -1.82 -5.84 -19.47
C ASN A 138 -0.28 -5.94 -19.51
N GLY A 139 0.41 -5.68 -18.41
CA GLY A 139 1.87 -5.78 -18.32
C GLY A 139 2.63 -4.46 -18.48
N TYR A 140 1.95 -3.33 -18.65
CA TYR A 140 2.57 -2.02 -18.86
C TYR A 140 2.75 -1.23 -17.56
N VAL A 141 3.66 -0.25 -17.56
CA VAL A 141 3.86 0.66 -16.44
C VAL A 141 2.99 1.89 -16.64
N ALA A 142 2.15 2.20 -15.64
CA ALA A 142 1.27 3.36 -15.65
C ALA A 142 1.85 4.47 -14.75
N LEU A 143 1.96 5.68 -15.31
CA LEU A 143 2.32 6.89 -14.57
C LEU A 143 1.08 7.77 -14.47
N ILE A 144 0.56 7.92 -13.26
CA ILE A 144 -0.69 8.64 -12.97
C ILE A 144 -0.32 9.97 -12.30
N VAL A 145 -0.85 11.07 -12.84
CA VAL A 145 -0.72 12.40 -12.24
C VAL A 145 -2.11 12.92 -11.88
N GLY A 146 -2.31 13.17 -10.58
CA GLY A 146 -3.53 13.72 -10.01
C GLY A 146 -3.44 15.22 -9.71
N GLY A 147 -4.45 15.73 -8.99
CA GLY A 147 -4.39 17.04 -8.35
C GLY A 147 -4.38 18.25 -9.29
N GLU A 148 -3.76 19.33 -8.82
CA GLU A 148 -3.57 20.58 -9.58
C GLU A 148 -2.53 20.40 -10.70
N SER A 149 -1.58 19.48 -10.48
CA SER A 149 -0.52 19.11 -11.42
C SER A 149 -1.06 18.46 -12.70
N ALA A 150 -2.23 17.81 -12.64
CA ALA A 150 -2.85 17.12 -13.78
C ALA A 150 -3.15 18.01 -14.99
N LYS A 151 -3.39 19.32 -14.79
CA LYS A 151 -3.70 20.25 -15.89
C LYS A 151 -2.51 20.51 -16.80
N LYS A 152 -1.30 20.52 -16.23
CA LYS A 152 -0.03 20.74 -16.95
C LYS A 152 0.65 19.42 -17.32
N ALA A 153 0.27 18.34 -16.65
CA ALA A 153 0.86 17.01 -16.86
C ALA A 153 0.73 16.54 -18.30
N LYS A 154 -0.38 16.83 -18.99
CA LYS A 154 -0.56 16.44 -20.40
C LYS A 154 0.55 17.01 -21.28
N ASP A 155 0.75 18.33 -21.23
CA ASP A 155 1.79 19.03 -22.00
C ASP A 155 3.20 18.53 -21.61
N TRP A 156 3.39 18.16 -20.35
CA TRP A 156 4.67 17.65 -19.88
C TRP A 156 4.99 16.23 -20.33
N LEU A 157 3.96 15.42 -20.56
CA LEU A 157 4.05 14.02 -20.95
C LEU A 157 4.08 13.82 -22.48
N GLU A 158 3.57 14.77 -23.27
CA GLU A 158 3.57 14.71 -24.75
C GLU A 158 4.98 14.63 -25.37
N GLY A 159 6.02 15.07 -24.65
CA GLY A 159 7.43 14.93 -25.06
C GLY A 159 8.17 13.75 -24.44
N THR A 160 7.48 12.91 -23.66
CA THR A 160 8.04 11.68 -23.11
C THR A 160 7.71 10.52 -24.05
N ASN A 161 8.54 9.47 -24.09
CA ASN A 161 8.31 8.28 -24.92
C ASN A 161 7.15 7.42 -24.34
N ALA A 162 5.98 8.03 -24.17
CA ALA A 162 4.76 7.44 -23.70
C ALA A 162 4.02 6.85 -24.90
N ARG A 163 3.57 5.60 -24.76
CA ARG A 163 2.81 4.92 -25.79
C ARG A 163 1.44 5.56 -25.98
N GLN A 164 0.80 5.90 -24.87
CA GLN A 164 -0.53 6.47 -24.85
C GLN A 164 -0.67 7.38 -23.63
N ILE A 165 -1.32 8.53 -23.81
CA ILE A 165 -1.66 9.45 -22.73
C ILE A 165 -3.18 9.59 -22.71
N VAL A 166 -3.79 9.19 -21.60
CA VAL A 166 -5.24 9.25 -21.40
C VAL A 166 -5.55 10.20 -20.26
N SER A 167 -6.39 11.20 -20.54
CA SER A 167 -6.91 12.10 -19.50
C SER A 167 -8.27 11.63 -19.02
N TYR A 168 -8.37 11.24 -17.76
CA TYR A 168 -9.63 10.92 -17.09
C TYR A 168 -10.18 12.18 -16.42
N VAL A 169 -11.26 12.71 -17.00
CA VAL A 169 -12.14 13.64 -16.31
C VAL A 169 -13.15 12.78 -15.58
N LEU A 170 -13.18 12.88 -14.24
CA LEU A 170 -14.15 12.19 -13.40
C LEU A 170 -15.55 12.54 -13.95
N PRO A 171 -16.29 11.62 -14.57
CA PRO A 171 -17.63 11.94 -15.00
C PRO A 171 -18.42 12.25 -13.74
N LEU A 172 -19.04 13.43 -13.72
CA LEU A 172 -19.92 13.90 -12.67
C LEU A 172 -20.73 12.71 -12.13
N ALA A 173 -20.68 12.49 -10.81
CA ALA A 173 -21.23 11.36 -10.07
C ALA A 173 -22.78 11.20 -10.16
N PHE A 174 -23.43 11.80 -11.15
CA PHE A 174 -24.88 11.79 -11.34
C PHE A 174 -25.35 10.83 -12.46
N VAL A 175 -24.49 10.44 -13.41
CA VAL A 175 -24.93 9.64 -14.57
C VAL A 175 -24.62 8.15 -14.42
N SER A 176 -23.71 7.75 -13.53
CA SER A 176 -23.36 6.34 -13.31
C SER A 176 -24.41 5.55 -12.50
N LEU A 177 -25.43 6.22 -11.95
CA LEU A 177 -26.51 5.55 -11.24
C LEU A 177 -27.60 4.99 -12.17
N PHE A 178 -27.62 5.37 -13.46
CA PHE A 178 -28.71 5.03 -14.38
C PHE A 178 -28.30 4.37 -15.70
N LEU A 179 -27.00 4.24 -16.00
CA LEU A 179 -26.56 3.61 -17.24
C LEU A 179 -25.51 2.54 -16.92
N SER A 180 -25.95 1.29 -16.87
CA SER A 180 -25.12 0.09 -17.03
C SER A 180 -24.63 -0.04 -18.50
N GLY A 181 -24.15 1.06 -19.06
CA GLY A 181 -23.83 1.21 -20.48
C GLY A 181 -22.48 1.88 -20.63
N CYS A 182 -21.63 1.21 -21.41
CA CYS A 182 -20.29 1.63 -21.81
C CYS A 182 -20.27 3.10 -22.26
N GLY A 183 -19.32 3.89 -21.75
CA GLY A 183 -19.19 5.32 -22.05
C GLY A 183 -17.74 5.76 -21.96
N THR A 184 -16.87 5.19 -22.78
CA THR A 184 -15.48 5.60 -22.96
C THR A 184 -15.45 6.82 -23.89
N PHE A 185 -15.19 8.02 -23.37
CA PHE A 185 -14.73 9.14 -24.22
C PHE A 185 -13.20 9.06 -24.31
N ILE A 186 -12.75 8.20 -25.22
CA ILE A 186 -11.36 8.08 -25.62
C ILE A 186 -11.02 9.32 -26.48
N ASN A 187 -10.33 10.30 -25.90
CA ASN A 187 -9.68 11.36 -26.67
C ASN A 187 -8.22 10.96 -26.91
N THR A 188 -8.01 9.87 -27.67
CA THR A 188 -6.69 9.43 -28.09
C THR A 188 -6.17 10.36 -29.18
N THR A 189 -5.12 11.12 -28.90
CA THR A 189 -4.16 11.50 -29.95
C THR A 189 -3.28 10.28 -30.19
N ARG A 190 -3.79 9.35 -31.00
CA ARG A 190 -3.04 8.19 -31.50
C ARG A 190 -2.13 8.68 -32.60
N TRP A 191 -0.85 8.89 -32.30
CA TRP A 191 0.18 9.16 -33.29
C TRP A 191 0.65 7.83 -33.89
N ASP A 192 -0.24 7.21 -34.68
CA ASP A 192 0.19 6.16 -35.59
C ASP A 192 0.57 6.85 -36.92
N ASN A 193 1.82 6.61 -37.35
CA ASN A 193 2.50 7.02 -38.58
C ASN A 193 3.36 8.30 -38.49
N LEU A 194 4.61 8.13 -38.09
CA LEU A 194 5.80 8.27 -38.97
C LEU A 194 7.04 7.64 -38.30
#